data_AF-A0A955QMZ0-F1
#
_entry.id   AF-A0A955QMZ0-F1
#
_cell.length_a   1.000
_cell.length_b   1.000
_cell.length_c   1.000
_cell.angle_alpha   90.00
_cell.angle_beta   90.00
_cell.angle_gamma   90.00
#
_symmetry.space_group_name_H-M   'P 1'
#
loop_
_entity.id
_entity.type
_entity.pdbx_description
1 polymer ?
#
loop_
_entity_poly.entity_id
_entity_poly.type
_entity_poly.pdbx_seq_one_letter_code
_entity_poly.pdbx_strand_id
1 'polypeptide(L)'
;IGDLLSDCTSPTLKTIHAQWDSLHEVAEWIAQALLPDPPLSAKDGSIIQPGMNAELDELRTLTKEGTRLLTELESRERHRTGIDSLKIKFNQVYGYYFEITKTHLARVPLDFQRKQTLVNAERFTTPELQELEGRLSSADQKMKNLEFQLFKALRSRIAEVSGRIQNMAHHIAKIDVLAGLAEAATLHRYHRPTIHEGGMIHITGGRHPVIEQLQPGGGFVPNDTYLDLDTHRLLLITGPNMAGKSTFLRQVALIVLMGQIGSFVPAESAKIGIVDRIFTRVGAADDLSAGQSTFMVEMSETSKILDSATSRSLILLDEVGRGTSTYDGLSIAWALAEYILDRGILGARTLFATHYHEMTQLEGQREGIKNYTVLVKEKGQDVLFLRKIIEGKADRSYG
;
A
#
# COMPACT_ATOMS: atom_id res chain seq x y z
N ILE A 1 4.30 -20.35 -10.44
CA ILE A 1 3.13 -19.54 -10.85
C ILE A 1 2.72 -19.87 -12.27
N GLY A 2 3.62 -19.75 -13.26
CA GLY A 2 3.35 -20.15 -14.66
C GLY A 2 2.64 -21.51 -14.76
N ASP A 3 3.19 -22.55 -14.15
CA ASP A 3 2.59 -23.89 -14.16
C ASP A 3 1.19 -23.94 -13.55
N LEU A 4 0.95 -23.23 -12.44
CA LEU A 4 -0.39 -23.16 -11.81
C LEU A 4 -1.43 -22.46 -12.70
N LEU A 5 -1.00 -21.55 -13.57
CA LEU A 5 -1.90 -20.89 -14.52
C LEU A 5 -2.33 -21.82 -15.66
N SER A 6 -1.58 -22.90 -15.92
CA SER A 6 -1.92 -23.85 -16.99
C SER A 6 -3.24 -24.59 -16.73
N ASP A 7 -3.56 -24.84 -15.45
CA ASP A 7 -4.81 -25.47 -15.02
C ASP A 7 -6.01 -24.51 -15.02
N CYS A 8 -5.76 -23.20 -15.20
CA CYS A 8 -6.81 -22.19 -15.14
C CYS A 8 -7.63 -22.11 -16.44
N THR A 9 -8.96 -22.05 -16.31
CA THR A 9 -9.87 -21.98 -17.48
C THR A 9 -10.25 -20.56 -17.89
N SER A 10 -10.06 -19.58 -17.00
CA SER A 10 -10.41 -18.16 -17.23
C SER A 10 -9.68 -17.56 -18.43
N PRO A 11 -10.36 -16.87 -19.36
CA PRO A 11 -9.72 -16.22 -20.51
C PRO A 11 -8.60 -15.26 -20.11
N THR A 12 -8.81 -14.44 -19.07
CA THR A 12 -7.81 -13.49 -18.59
C THR A 12 -6.54 -14.20 -18.11
N LEU A 13 -6.69 -15.28 -17.33
CA LEU A 13 -5.55 -16.05 -16.82
C LEU A 13 -4.84 -16.81 -17.94
N LYS A 14 -5.58 -17.31 -18.94
CA LYS A 14 -4.99 -17.91 -20.14
C LYS A 14 -4.18 -16.92 -20.97
N THR A 15 -4.66 -15.68 -21.12
CA THR A 15 -3.88 -14.62 -21.78
C THR A 15 -2.60 -14.32 -21.03
N ILE A 16 -2.66 -14.25 -19.69
CA ILE A 16 -1.45 -14.05 -18.86
C ILE A 16 -0.49 -15.24 -18.99
N HIS A 17 -0.99 -16.47 -18.98
CA HIS A 17 -0.19 -17.67 -19.16
C HIS A 17 0.49 -17.72 -20.54
N ALA A 18 -0.22 -17.36 -21.61
CA ALA A 18 0.34 -17.32 -22.96
C ALA A 18 1.45 -16.27 -23.14
N GLN A 19 1.43 -15.22 -22.32
CA GLN A 19 2.43 -14.14 -22.29
C GLN A 19 3.46 -14.34 -21.16
N TRP A 20 3.43 -15.49 -20.48
CA TRP A 20 4.28 -15.76 -19.34
C TRP A 20 5.72 -15.92 -19.78
N ASP A 21 6.58 -15.04 -19.30
CA ASP A 21 8.02 -15.09 -19.48
C ASP A 21 8.65 -15.39 -18.13
N SER A 22 9.25 -16.57 -17.97
CA SER A 22 9.87 -16.97 -16.71
C SER A 22 11.06 -16.08 -16.34
N LEU A 23 11.60 -15.30 -17.29
CA LEU A 23 12.80 -14.48 -17.14
C LEU A 23 13.98 -15.29 -16.57
N HIS A 24 13.99 -16.61 -16.83
CA HIS A 24 14.94 -17.54 -16.24
C HIS A 24 16.39 -17.13 -16.54
N GLU A 25 16.66 -16.76 -17.79
CA GLU A 25 17.96 -16.24 -18.22
C GLU A 25 18.41 -14.99 -17.45
N VAL A 26 17.48 -14.09 -17.09
CA VAL A 26 17.81 -12.88 -16.31
C VAL A 26 18.19 -13.27 -14.89
N ALA A 27 17.45 -14.21 -14.29
CA ALA A 27 17.77 -14.75 -12.97
C ALA A 27 19.14 -15.47 -12.99
N GLU A 28 19.44 -16.24 -14.05
CA GLU A 28 20.74 -16.88 -14.22
C GLU A 28 21.87 -15.86 -14.34
N TRP A 29 21.71 -14.78 -15.11
CA TRP A 29 22.74 -13.72 -15.21
C TRP A 29 23.05 -13.13 -13.84
N ILE A 30 22.01 -12.90 -13.01
CA ILE A 30 22.18 -12.37 -11.66
C ILE A 30 22.86 -13.39 -10.76
N ALA A 31 22.40 -14.65 -10.76
CA ALA A 31 22.91 -15.71 -9.89
C ALA A 31 24.36 -16.09 -10.20
N GLN A 32 24.75 -16.06 -11.48
CA GLN A 32 26.12 -16.32 -11.92
C GLN A 32 27.05 -15.13 -11.66
N ALA A 33 26.53 -13.90 -11.68
CA ALA A 33 27.34 -12.70 -11.55
C ALA A 33 27.51 -12.24 -10.09
N LEU A 34 26.47 -12.33 -9.25
CA LEU A 34 26.44 -11.75 -7.91
C LEU A 34 26.55 -12.79 -6.81
N LEU A 35 27.23 -12.44 -5.72
CA LEU A 35 27.16 -13.20 -4.47
C LEU A 35 25.73 -13.18 -3.91
N PRO A 36 25.30 -14.20 -3.14
CA PRO A 36 23.96 -14.24 -2.55
C PRO A 36 23.66 -13.05 -1.62
N ASP A 37 24.66 -12.64 -0.84
CA ASP A 37 24.55 -11.54 0.13
C ASP A 37 25.63 -10.47 -0.17
N PRO A 38 25.46 -9.66 -1.23
CA PRO A 38 26.43 -8.62 -1.56
C PRO A 38 26.30 -7.44 -0.58
N PRO A 39 27.37 -6.66 -0.34
CA PRO A 39 27.30 -5.44 0.47
C PRO A 39 26.29 -4.41 -0.07
N LEU A 40 25.77 -3.57 0.83
CA LEU A 40 24.82 -2.50 0.48
C LEU A 40 25.37 -1.50 -0.54
N SER A 41 26.68 -1.24 -0.49
CA SER A 41 27.38 -0.33 -1.39
C SER A 41 28.24 -1.12 -2.36
N ALA A 42 27.98 -0.97 -3.66
CA ALA A 42 28.80 -1.55 -4.73
C ALA A 42 30.24 -0.99 -4.76
N LYS A 43 30.54 0.08 -4.00
CA LYS A 43 31.91 0.61 -3.87
C LYS A 43 32.74 -0.14 -2.84
N ASP A 44 32.11 -0.91 -1.97
CA ASP A 44 32.78 -1.61 -0.88
C ASP A 44 33.44 -2.90 -1.39
N GLY A 45 33.12 -3.32 -2.62
CA GLY A 45 33.59 -4.56 -3.24
C GLY A 45 32.87 -5.78 -2.69
N SER A 46 33.41 -6.97 -2.95
CA SER A 46 32.81 -8.26 -2.59
C SER A 46 31.38 -8.42 -3.11
N ILE A 47 31.15 -8.06 -4.38
CA ILE A 47 29.82 -8.18 -5.01
C ILE A 47 29.75 -9.30 -6.05
N ILE A 48 30.87 -9.62 -6.72
CA ILE A 48 30.89 -10.56 -7.85
C ILE A 48 31.20 -12.00 -7.39
N GLN A 49 30.55 -12.99 -7.98
CA GLN A 49 30.84 -14.41 -7.75
C GLN A 49 32.28 -14.80 -8.15
N PRO A 50 32.92 -15.77 -7.46
CA PRO A 50 34.12 -16.42 -7.96
C PRO A 50 33.86 -17.14 -9.30
N GLY A 51 34.85 -17.16 -10.19
CA GLY A 51 34.75 -17.81 -11.50
C GLY A 51 34.10 -16.97 -12.59
N MET A 52 33.52 -15.82 -12.26
CA MET A 52 32.93 -14.91 -13.25
C MET A 52 33.99 -14.18 -14.08
N ASN A 53 35.14 -13.87 -13.49
CA ASN A 53 36.20 -13.15 -14.19
C ASN A 53 37.58 -13.62 -13.71
N ALA A 54 38.38 -14.11 -14.65
CA ALA A 54 39.71 -14.68 -14.36
C ALA A 54 40.66 -13.65 -13.73
N GLU A 55 40.68 -12.41 -14.23
CA GLU A 55 41.52 -11.35 -13.67
C GLU A 55 41.12 -11.00 -12.22
N LEU A 56 39.81 -10.99 -11.93
CA LEU A 56 39.31 -10.78 -10.59
C LEU A 56 39.72 -11.91 -9.64
N ASP A 57 39.68 -13.16 -10.10
CA ASP A 57 40.08 -14.32 -9.31
C ASP A 57 41.60 -14.38 -9.08
N GLU A 58 42.41 -13.94 -10.06
CA GLU A 58 43.84 -13.73 -9.89
C GLU A 58 44.13 -12.65 -8.83
N LEU A 59 43.44 -11.50 -8.88
CA LEU A 59 43.58 -10.43 -7.88
C LEU A 59 43.18 -10.88 -6.47
N ARG A 60 42.14 -11.73 -6.36
CA ARG A 60 41.75 -12.36 -5.09
C ARG A 60 42.83 -13.30 -4.57
N THR A 61 43.47 -14.05 -5.46
CA THR A 61 44.57 -14.95 -5.10
C THR A 61 45.78 -14.17 -4.61
N LEU A 62 46.17 -13.10 -5.32
CA LEU A 62 47.24 -12.19 -4.90
C LEU A 62 46.98 -11.54 -3.54
N THR A 63 45.73 -11.15 -3.27
CA THR A 63 45.35 -10.58 -1.96
C THR A 63 45.46 -11.62 -0.84
N LYS A 64 45.06 -12.88 -1.09
CA LYS A 64 45.23 -13.99 -0.15
C LYS A 64 46.71 -14.28 0.12
N GLU A 65 47.53 -14.33 -0.91
CA GLU A 65 48.98 -14.52 -0.79
C GLU A 65 49.64 -13.38 -0.01
N GLY A 66 49.30 -12.13 -0.31
CA GLY A 66 49.82 -10.98 0.43
C GLY A 66 49.42 -10.99 1.91
N THR A 67 48.19 -11.44 2.23
CA THR A 67 47.74 -11.61 3.64
C THR A 67 48.53 -12.71 4.35
N ARG A 68 48.88 -13.80 3.64
CA ARG A 68 49.77 -14.84 4.16
C ARG A 68 51.17 -14.30 4.42
N LEU A 69 51.74 -13.54 3.49
CA LEU A 69 53.05 -12.90 3.65
C LEU A 69 53.08 -11.93 4.84
N LEU A 70 52.00 -11.18 5.09
CA LEU A 70 51.89 -10.36 6.30
C LEU A 70 51.95 -11.21 7.58
N THR A 71 51.27 -12.36 7.59
CA THR A 71 51.28 -13.27 8.75
C THR A 71 52.66 -13.88 8.97
N GLU A 72 53.35 -14.25 7.89
CA GLU A 72 54.72 -14.77 7.93
C GLU A 72 55.71 -13.69 8.40
N LEU A 73 55.55 -12.45 7.92
CA LEU A 73 56.33 -11.29 8.37
C LEU A 73 56.10 -10.99 9.86
N GLU A 74 54.84 -10.98 10.33
CA GLU A 74 54.52 -10.81 11.75
C GLU A 74 55.23 -11.85 12.62
N SER A 75 55.12 -13.13 12.24
CA SER A 75 55.76 -14.22 12.97
C SER A 75 57.27 -14.07 12.98
N ARG A 76 57.89 -13.78 11.83
CA ARG A 76 59.34 -13.60 11.72
C ARG A 76 59.84 -12.45 12.58
N GLU A 77 59.16 -11.30 12.55
CA GLU A 77 59.54 -10.13 13.35
C GLU A 77 59.31 -10.36 14.85
N ARG A 78 58.27 -11.10 15.24
CA ARG A 78 58.04 -11.50 16.63
C ARG A 78 59.18 -12.38 17.16
N HIS A 79 59.64 -13.36 16.39
CA HIS A 79 60.77 -14.21 16.75
C HIS A 79 62.10 -13.43 16.78
N ARG A 80 62.33 -12.56 15.79
CA ARG A 80 63.56 -11.75 15.69
C ARG A 80 63.74 -10.79 16.86
N THR A 81 62.65 -10.15 17.29
CA THR A 81 62.69 -9.10 18.34
C THR A 81 62.47 -9.65 19.76
N GLY A 82 61.92 -10.86 19.89
CA GLY A 82 61.52 -11.42 21.18
C GLY A 82 60.39 -10.64 21.86
N ILE A 83 59.54 -9.97 21.06
CA ILE A 83 58.39 -9.19 21.53
C ILE A 83 57.11 -9.96 21.21
N ASP A 84 56.61 -10.73 22.18
CA ASP A 84 55.43 -11.58 21.99
C ASP A 84 54.13 -10.81 21.66
N SER A 85 54.05 -9.55 22.04
CA SER A 85 52.89 -8.70 21.79
C SER A 85 52.90 -8.03 20.42
N LEU A 86 53.95 -8.19 19.62
CA LEU A 86 54.08 -7.55 18.31
C LEU A 86 53.01 -8.10 17.36
N LYS A 87 52.21 -7.19 16.81
CA LYS A 87 51.15 -7.50 15.85
C LYS A 87 51.14 -6.49 14.71
N ILE A 88 50.85 -6.97 13.51
CA ILE A 88 50.53 -6.12 12.38
C ILE A 88 49.05 -5.75 12.48
N LYS A 89 48.77 -4.45 12.48
CA LYS A 89 47.41 -3.90 12.46
C LYS A 89 47.22 -3.02 11.23
N PHE A 90 45.98 -2.87 10.81
CA PHE A 90 45.59 -1.99 9.72
C PHE A 90 44.75 -0.82 10.24
N ASN A 91 44.95 0.39 9.69
CA ASN A 91 43.95 1.43 9.74
C ASN A 91 43.86 2.16 8.39
N GLN A 92 42.74 2.86 8.16
CA GLN A 92 42.47 3.55 6.89
C GLN A 92 43.40 4.76 6.60
N VAL A 93 44.08 5.32 7.61
CA VAL A 93 44.87 6.56 7.47
C VAL A 93 46.37 6.30 7.27
N TYR A 94 46.89 5.26 7.91
CA TYR A 94 48.31 4.91 8.02
C TYR A 94 48.62 3.52 7.46
N GLY A 95 47.60 2.80 6.98
CA GLY A 95 47.71 1.47 6.39
C GLY A 95 48.16 0.41 7.39
N TYR A 96 49.03 -0.50 6.95
CA TYR A 96 49.60 -1.53 7.81
C TYR A 96 50.75 -0.98 8.65
N TYR A 97 50.80 -1.39 9.92
CA TYR A 97 51.85 -1.01 10.87
C TYR A 97 52.05 -2.08 11.93
N PHE A 98 53.25 -2.16 12.49
CA PHE A 98 53.54 -2.87 13.72
C PHE A 98 53.12 -2.00 14.91
N GLU A 99 52.32 -2.54 15.83
CA GLU A 99 52.03 -1.88 17.10
C GLU A 99 52.87 -2.51 18.23
N ILE A 100 53.70 -1.69 18.87
CA ILE A 100 54.62 -2.13 19.92
C ILE A 100 54.37 -1.30 21.18
N THR A 101 54.21 -1.95 22.33
CA THR A 101 53.97 -1.26 23.60
C THR A 101 55.23 -0.51 24.07
N LYS A 102 55.05 0.58 24.84
CA LYS A 102 56.19 1.39 25.33
C LYS A 102 57.21 0.58 26.13
N THR A 103 56.79 -0.49 26.78
CA THR A 103 57.63 -1.43 27.55
C THR A 103 58.68 -2.16 26.70
N HIS A 104 58.46 -2.29 25.39
CA HIS A 104 59.33 -3.05 24.49
C HIS A 104 60.09 -2.16 23.50
N LEU A 105 60.03 -0.83 23.63
CA LEU A 105 60.70 0.11 22.72
C LEU A 105 62.21 -0.07 22.64
N ALA A 106 62.86 -0.43 23.75
CA ALA A 106 64.30 -0.69 23.78
C ALA A 106 64.72 -1.91 22.93
N ARG A 107 63.77 -2.78 22.56
CA ARG A 107 64.00 -3.97 21.73
C ARG A 107 63.65 -3.75 20.25
N VAL A 108 63.19 -2.55 19.88
CA VAL A 108 62.82 -2.23 18.50
C VAL A 108 64.09 -2.07 17.65
N PRO A 109 64.24 -2.82 16.55
CA PRO A 109 65.39 -2.71 15.66
C PRO A 109 65.50 -1.35 14.96
N LEU A 110 66.69 -1.01 14.48
CA LEU A 110 66.94 0.27 13.78
C LEU A 110 66.25 0.35 12.40
N ASP A 111 65.91 -0.78 11.79
CA ASP A 111 65.19 -0.84 10.51
C ASP A 111 63.70 -0.50 10.63
N PHE A 112 63.17 -0.37 11.85
CA PHE A 112 61.79 0.04 12.12
C PHE A 112 61.68 1.56 12.06
N GLN A 113 60.92 2.06 11.10
CA GLN A 113 60.62 3.48 10.95
C GLN A 113 59.33 3.81 11.72
N ARG A 114 59.40 4.78 12.63
CA ARG A 114 58.25 5.18 13.44
C ARG A 114 57.23 5.96 12.60
N LYS A 115 55.98 5.47 12.55
CA LYS A 115 54.83 6.14 11.90
C LYS A 115 54.05 7.06 12.86
N GLN A 116 53.80 6.62 14.10
CA GLN A 116 52.96 7.38 15.04
C GLN A 116 53.25 7.00 16.51
N THR A 117 53.13 7.95 17.43
CA THR A 117 53.21 7.72 18.88
C THR A 117 51.81 7.77 19.50
N LEU A 118 51.45 6.76 20.29
CA LEU A 118 50.21 6.69 21.07
C LEU A 118 50.50 6.80 22.58
N VAL A 119 49.44 6.90 23.37
CA VAL A 119 49.54 7.01 24.85
C VAL A 119 50.30 5.80 25.44
N ASN A 120 50.01 4.57 24.99
CA ASN A 120 50.56 3.33 25.55
C ASN A 120 51.41 2.50 24.57
N ALA A 121 51.51 2.91 23.30
CA ALA A 121 52.20 2.16 22.25
C ALA A 121 52.82 3.10 21.21
N GLU A 122 53.72 2.58 20.38
CA GLU A 122 54.22 3.24 19.17
C GLU A 122 53.95 2.36 17.95
N ARG A 123 53.66 3.01 16.83
CA ARG A 123 53.40 2.37 15.55
C ARG A 123 54.63 2.51 14.66
N PHE A 124 55.07 1.39 14.09
CA PHE A 124 56.25 1.31 13.23
C PHE A 124 55.91 0.69 11.88
N THR A 125 56.78 0.93 10.91
CA THR A 125 56.76 0.30 9.60
C THR A 125 58.17 -0.14 9.23
N THR A 126 58.30 -1.12 8.35
CA THR A 126 59.58 -1.50 7.74
C THR A 126 59.49 -1.30 6.21
N PRO A 127 60.62 -1.21 5.49
CA PRO A 127 60.61 -1.15 4.03
C PRO A 127 59.84 -2.31 3.38
N GLU A 128 60.00 -3.53 3.91
CA GLU A 128 59.28 -4.72 3.43
C GLU A 128 57.77 -4.64 3.72
N LEU A 129 57.37 -4.13 4.89
CA LEU A 129 55.95 -3.92 5.19
C LEU A 129 55.33 -2.86 4.27
N GLN A 130 56.07 -1.78 3.94
CA GLN A 130 55.60 -0.76 2.99
C GLN A 130 55.44 -1.32 1.57
N GLU A 131 56.34 -2.18 1.12
CA GLU A 131 56.25 -2.83 -0.18
C GLU A 131 55.02 -3.76 -0.25
N LEU A 132 54.81 -4.59 0.77
CA LEU A 132 53.64 -5.46 0.88
C LEU A 132 52.33 -4.65 0.96
N GLU A 133 52.31 -3.57 1.74
CA GLU A 133 51.19 -2.63 1.84
C GLU A 133 50.84 -2.04 0.45
N GLY A 134 51.84 -1.55 -0.28
CA GLY A 134 51.65 -0.97 -1.62
C GLY A 134 51.08 -1.99 -2.61
N ARG A 135 51.60 -3.23 -2.60
CA ARG A 135 51.10 -4.33 -3.45
C ARG A 135 49.65 -4.69 -3.11
N LEU A 136 49.33 -4.85 -1.83
CA LEU A 136 47.98 -5.19 -1.36
C LEU A 136 46.97 -4.08 -1.66
N SER A 137 47.32 -2.82 -1.38
CA SER A 137 46.46 -1.67 -1.64
C SER A 137 46.18 -1.49 -3.13
N SER A 138 47.19 -1.67 -3.99
CA SER A 138 47.01 -1.63 -5.44
C SER A 138 46.09 -2.76 -5.94
N ALA A 139 46.26 -3.97 -5.41
CA ALA A 139 45.40 -5.10 -5.76
C ALA A 139 43.95 -4.89 -5.30
N ASP A 140 43.72 -4.42 -4.08
CA ASP A 140 42.38 -4.13 -3.54
C ASP A 140 41.66 -3.04 -4.36
N GLN A 141 42.36 -1.96 -4.72
CA GLN A 141 41.78 -0.90 -5.54
C GLN A 141 41.42 -1.37 -6.96
N LYS A 142 42.28 -2.19 -7.58
CA LYS A 142 42.00 -2.81 -8.88
C LYS A 142 40.82 -3.75 -8.80
N MET A 143 40.75 -4.58 -7.76
CA MET A 143 39.66 -5.52 -7.50
C MET A 143 38.33 -4.79 -7.38
N LYS A 144 38.24 -3.75 -6.53
CA LYS A 144 37.03 -2.94 -6.37
C LYS A 144 36.59 -2.26 -7.67
N ASN A 145 37.53 -1.71 -8.43
CA ASN A 145 37.23 -1.07 -9.71
C ASN A 145 36.69 -2.07 -10.73
N LEU A 146 37.32 -3.24 -10.83
CA LEU A 146 36.91 -4.31 -11.75
C LEU A 146 35.54 -4.88 -11.36
N GLU A 147 35.30 -5.15 -10.08
CA GLU A 147 33.99 -5.59 -9.60
C GLU A 147 32.89 -4.57 -9.94
N PHE A 148 33.16 -3.28 -9.73
CA PHE A 148 32.20 -2.23 -10.06
C PHE A 148 31.92 -2.14 -11.56
N GLN A 149 32.93 -2.37 -12.41
CA GLN A 149 32.75 -2.43 -13.86
C GLN A 149 31.90 -3.64 -14.29
N LEU A 150 32.18 -4.83 -13.74
CA LEU A 150 31.40 -6.04 -14.00
C LEU A 150 29.94 -5.88 -13.56
N PHE A 151 29.71 -5.29 -12.38
CA PHE A 151 28.38 -4.97 -11.89
C PHE A 151 27.64 -3.98 -12.81
N LYS A 152 28.32 -2.93 -13.28
CA LYS A 152 27.75 -2.00 -14.27
C LYS A 152 27.38 -2.69 -15.58
N ALA A 153 28.23 -3.60 -16.07
CA ALA A 153 27.96 -4.35 -17.29
C ALA A 153 26.73 -5.24 -17.14
N LEU A 154 26.60 -5.96 -16.01
CA LEU A 154 25.40 -6.72 -15.68
C LEU A 154 24.16 -5.82 -15.67
N ARG A 155 24.23 -4.67 -15.01
CA ARG A 155 23.11 -3.72 -14.94
C ARG A 155 22.68 -3.23 -16.32
N SER A 156 23.64 -2.89 -17.19
CA SER A 156 23.33 -2.49 -18.57
C SER A 156 22.64 -3.60 -19.35
N ARG A 157 23.12 -4.84 -19.23
CA ARG A 157 22.49 -6.02 -19.86
C ARG A 157 21.06 -6.26 -19.36
N ILE A 158 20.81 -6.12 -18.06
CA ILE A 158 19.45 -6.24 -17.50
C ILE A 158 18.55 -5.09 -18.00
N ALA A 159 19.10 -3.88 -18.15
CA ALA A 159 18.33 -2.72 -18.64
C ALA A 159 17.80 -2.93 -20.06
N GLU A 160 18.53 -3.65 -20.92
CA GLU A 160 18.11 -3.98 -22.29
C GLU A 160 16.82 -4.82 -22.33
N VAL A 161 16.57 -5.65 -21.31
CA VAL A 161 15.37 -6.50 -21.19
C VAL A 161 14.35 -5.95 -20.19
N SER A 162 14.52 -4.71 -19.73
CA SER A 162 13.65 -4.09 -18.71
C SER A 162 12.16 -4.10 -19.07
N GLY A 163 11.81 -3.96 -20.35
CA GLY A 163 10.42 -4.05 -20.81
C GLY A 163 9.78 -5.41 -20.51
N ARG A 164 10.52 -6.51 -20.65
CA ARG A 164 10.04 -7.87 -20.31
C ARG A 164 9.83 -8.02 -18.81
N ILE A 165 10.76 -7.48 -18.01
CA ILE A 165 10.67 -7.46 -16.54
C ILE A 165 9.43 -6.67 -16.09
N GLN A 166 9.21 -5.48 -16.64
CA GLN A 166 8.04 -4.66 -16.32
C GLN A 166 6.73 -5.33 -16.74
N ASN A 167 6.69 -5.94 -17.91
CA ASN A 167 5.52 -6.69 -18.36
C ASN A 167 5.20 -7.84 -17.40
N MET A 168 6.23 -8.60 -16.98
CA MET A 168 6.03 -9.69 -16.04
C MET A 168 5.60 -9.21 -14.65
N ALA A 169 6.17 -8.10 -14.16
CA ALA A 169 5.74 -7.46 -12.92
C ALA A 169 4.26 -7.05 -12.97
N HIS A 170 3.79 -6.49 -14.10
CA HIS A 170 2.38 -6.12 -14.27
C HIS A 170 1.44 -7.34 -14.27
N HIS A 171 1.84 -8.44 -14.91
CA HIS A 171 1.09 -9.70 -14.87
C HIS A 171 1.04 -10.30 -13.47
N ILE A 172 2.16 -10.31 -12.73
CA ILE A 172 2.20 -10.77 -11.33
C ILE A 172 1.28 -9.90 -10.47
N ALA A 173 1.34 -8.57 -10.59
CA ALA A 173 0.48 -7.65 -9.86
C ALA A 173 -1.01 -7.89 -10.14
N LYS A 174 -1.38 -8.18 -11.40
CA LYS A 174 -2.75 -8.57 -11.75
C LYS A 174 -3.19 -9.86 -11.06
N ILE A 175 -2.34 -10.89 -11.06
CA ILE A 175 -2.62 -12.16 -10.39
C ILE A 175 -2.79 -11.94 -8.89
N ASP A 176 -1.91 -11.16 -8.28
CA ASP A 176 -1.93 -10.84 -6.85
C ASP A 176 -3.26 -10.17 -6.44
N VAL A 177 -3.67 -9.13 -7.17
CA VAL A 177 -4.98 -8.47 -6.94
C VAL A 177 -6.14 -9.45 -7.11
N LEU A 178 -6.17 -10.24 -8.19
CA LEU A 178 -7.25 -11.20 -8.43
C LEU A 178 -7.30 -12.29 -7.35
N ALA A 179 -6.15 -12.79 -6.92
CA ALA A 179 -6.03 -13.77 -5.86
C ALA A 179 -6.51 -13.19 -4.52
N GLY A 180 -6.10 -11.97 -4.16
CA GLY A 180 -6.56 -11.29 -2.96
C GLY A 180 -8.07 -11.02 -2.95
N LEU A 181 -8.65 -10.64 -4.09
CA LEU A 181 -10.10 -10.49 -4.22
C LEU A 181 -10.84 -11.82 -4.08
N ALA A 182 -10.30 -12.91 -4.65
CA ALA A 182 -10.89 -14.24 -4.55
C ALA A 182 -10.79 -14.81 -3.12
N GLU A 183 -9.67 -14.58 -2.44
CA GLU A 183 -9.47 -14.94 -1.04
C GLU A 183 -10.47 -14.20 -0.14
N ALA A 184 -10.54 -12.86 -0.26
CA ALA A 184 -11.49 -12.05 0.49
C ALA A 184 -12.94 -12.51 0.26
N ALA A 185 -13.29 -12.83 -0.99
CA ALA A 185 -14.62 -13.34 -1.32
C ALA A 185 -14.93 -14.67 -0.63
N THR A 186 -13.96 -15.57 -0.57
CA THR A 186 -14.09 -16.89 0.04
C THR A 186 -14.20 -16.78 1.56
N LEU A 187 -13.30 -16.02 2.19
CA LEU A 187 -13.25 -15.86 3.64
C LEU A 187 -14.49 -15.14 4.19
N HIS A 188 -14.98 -14.13 3.48
CA HIS A 188 -16.07 -13.25 3.96
C HIS A 188 -17.42 -13.52 3.28
N ARG A 189 -17.52 -14.59 2.50
CA ARG A 189 -18.74 -15.03 1.80
C ARG A 189 -19.33 -13.92 0.94
N TYR A 190 -18.49 -13.32 0.09
CA TYR A 190 -18.94 -12.34 -0.88
C TYR A 190 -19.48 -13.05 -2.12
N HIS A 191 -20.44 -12.41 -2.80
CA HIS A 191 -21.10 -12.96 -3.98
C HIS A 191 -20.77 -12.15 -5.22
N ARG A 192 -20.72 -12.83 -6.37
CA ARG A 192 -20.43 -12.19 -7.65
C ARG A 192 -21.62 -11.30 -8.04
N PRO A 193 -21.44 -9.97 -8.19
CA PRO A 193 -22.52 -9.11 -8.64
C PRO A 193 -22.77 -9.28 -10.14
N THR A 194 -23.98 -8.94 -10.57
CA THR A 194 -24.30 -8.73 -12.00
C THR A 194 -24.21 -7.25 -12.31
N ILE A 195 -23.27 -6.85 -13.16
CA ILE A 195 -23.16 -5.47 -13.65
C ILE A 195 -23.97 -5.32 -14.95
N HIS A 196 -24.73 -4.23 -15.10
CA HIS A 196 -25.52 -3.97 -16.30
C HIS A 196 -25.55 -2.49 -16.70
N GLU A 197 -25.97 -2.21 -17.94
CA GLU A 197 -25.99 -0.84 -18.47
C GLU A 197 -27.19 0.01 -18.02
N GLY A 198 -28.26 -0.62 -17.53
CA GLY A 198 -29.42 0.08 -16.96
C GLY A 198 -29.12 0.83 -15.65
N GLY A 199 -30.12 1.53 -15.12
CA GLY A 199 -29.98 2.36 -13.91
C GLY A 199 -30.24 1.65 -12.57
N MET A 200 -30.80 0.45 -12.57
CA MET A 200 -31.18 -0.23 -11.34
C MET A 200 -29.98 -0.64 -10.47
N ILE A 201 -30.06 -0.45 -9.16
CA ILE A 201 -29.18 -1.02 -8.13
C ILE A 201 -30.09 -1.81 -7.18
N HIS A 202 -29.91 -3.13 -7.15
CA HIS A 202 -30.63 -4.03 -6.27
C HIS A 202 -29.63 -4.87 -5.48
N ILE A 203 -29.62 -4.70 -4.17
CA ILE A 203 -28.73 -5.39 -3.23
C ILE A 203 -29.61 -6.13 -2.23
N THR A 204 -29.42 -7.44 -2.12
CA THR A 204 -30.07 -8.29 -1.12
C THR A 204 -29.07 -8.63 -0.03
N GLY A 205 -29.42 -8.40 1.23
CA GLY A 205 -28.59 -8.75 2.37
C GLY A 205 -27.22 -8.07 2.36
N GLY A 206 -27.14 -6.80 1.94
CA GLY A 206 -25.88 -6.05 1.86
C GLY A 206 -25.28 -5.81 3.25
N ARG A 207 -23.95 -5.87 3.33
CA ARG A 207 -23.16 -5.67 4.54
C ARG A 207 -22.04 -4.67 4.29
N HIS A 208 -21.65 -3.91 5.30
CA HIS A 208 -20.55 -2.97 5.18
C HIS A 208 -19.21 -3.72 5.30
N PRO A 209 -18.35 -3.76 4.27
CA PRO A 209 -17.19 -4.66 4.20
C PRO A 209 -16.14 -4.40 5.28
N VAL A 210 -16.02 -3.16 5.77
CA VAL A 210 -15.11 -2.80 6.88
C VAL A 210 -15.75 -3.04 8.25
N ILE A 211 -16.95 -2.48 8.50
CA ILE A 211 -17.58 -2.53 9.82
C ILE A 211 -17.95 -3.97 10.22
N GLU A 212 -18.30 -4.85 9.28
CA GLU A 212 -18.60 -6.25 9.60
C GLU A 212 -17.41 -6.98 10.21
N GLN A 213 -16.17 -6.62 9.83
CA GLN A 213 -14.95 -7.22 10.36
C GLN A 213 -14.57 -6.68 11.75
N LEU A 214 -15.01 -5.46 12.07
CA LEU A 214 -14.72 -4.80 13.35
C LEU A 214 -15.67 -5.25 14.48
N GLN A 215 -16.68 -6.06 14.19
CA GLN A 215 -17.62 -6.59 15.19
C GLN A 215 -17.55 -8.12 15.31
N PRO A 216 -16.42 -8.69 15.76
CA PRO A 216 -16.31 -10.13 15.97
C PRO A 216 -17.30 -10.61 17.04
N GLY A 217 -18.19 -11.53 16.67
CA GLY A 217 -19.15 -12.17 17.57
C GLY A 217 -20.52 -11.47 17.74
N GLY A 218 -20.71 -10.28 17.14
CA GLY A 218 -21.96 -9.49 17.29
C GLY A 218 -22.93 -9.54 16.11
N GLY A 219 -22.50 -10.05 14.95
CA GLY A 219 -23.30 -10.12 13.72
C GLY A 219 -23.61 -8.74 13.12
N PHE A 220 -23.08 -8.43 11.95
CA PHE A 220 -23.52 -7.24 11.20
C PHE A 220 -24.95 -7.46 10.67
N VAL A 221 -25.84 -6.49 10.86
CA VAL A 221 -27.24 -6.60 10.40
C VAL A 221 -27.31 -6.26 8.90
N PRO A 222 -27.65 -7.21 8.03
CA PRO A 222 -27.65 -6.98 6.59
C PRO A 222 -28.89 -6.18 6.15
N ASN A 223 -28.71 -5.31 5.16
CA ASN A 223 -29.73 -4.41 4.65
C ASN A 223 -29.91 -4.53 3.14
N ASP A 224 -31.17 -4.53 2.74
CA ASP A 224 -31.56 -4.57 1.33
C ASP A 224 -31.55 -3.15 0.76
N THR A 225 -31.36 -3.02 -0.55
CA THR A 225 -31.40 -1.72 -1.23
C THR A 225 -31.98 -1.89 -2.60
N TYR A 226 -32.95 -1.04 -2.95
CA TYR A 226 -33.46 -0.92 -4.30
C TYR A 226 -33.48 0.55 -4.71
N LEU A 227 -32.71 0.88 -5.75
CA LEU A 227 -32.68 2.17 -6.41
C LEU A 227 -32.85 1.94 -7.90
N ASP A 228 -33.55 2.82 -8.59
CA ASP A 228 -33.60 2.86 -10.06
C ASP A 228 -33.66 4.31 -10.55
N LEU A 229 -33.81 4.49 -11.86
CA LEU A 229 -33.94 5.84 -12.45
C LEU A 229 -35.40 6.27 -12.63
N ASP A 230 -36.35 5.46 -12.19
CA ASP A 230 -37.77 5.59 -12.52
C ASP A 230 -38.67 5.80 -11.30
N THR A 231 -38.76 4.82 -10.42
CA THR A 231 -39.73 4.81 -9.31
C THR A 231 -39.07 4.93 -7.94
N HIS A 232 -37.77 4.66 -7.85
CA HIS A 232 -36.97 4.64 -6.62
C HIS A 232 -35.66 5.38 -6.86
N ARG A 233 -35.74 6.64 -7.31
CA ARG A 233 -34.57 7.50 -7.54
C ARG A 233 -33.95 7.98 -6.23
N LEU A 234 -34.78 8.34 -5.25
CA LEU A 234 -34.32 8.92 -4.00
C LEU A 234 -34.92 8.16 -2.82
N LEU A 235 -34.05 7.53 -2.03
CA LEU A 235 -34.44 6.92 -0.76
C LEU A 235 -34.25 7.95 0.35
N LEU A 236 -35.35 8.40 0.94
CA LEU A 236 -35.32 9.29 2.09
C LEU A 236 -35.25 8.45 3.37
N ILE A 237 -34.10 8.49 4.04
CA ILE A 237 -33.79 7.62 5.18
C ILE A 237 -33.87 8.44 6.46
N THR A 238 -34.86 8.14 7.28
CA THR A 238 -35.09 8.80 8.57
C THR A 238 -34.77 7.88 9.74
N GLY A 239 -34.49 8.48 10.89
CA GLY A 239 -34.33 7.74 12.14
C GLY A 239 -33.32 8.39 13.07
N PRO A 240 -33.21 7.90 14.31
CA PRO A 240 -32.39 8.53 15.34
C PRO A 240 -30.91 8.58 14.99
N ASN A 241 -30.17 9.44 15.69
CA ASN A 241 -28.72 9.49 15.60
C ASN A 241 -28.13 8.14 16.06
N MET A 242 -26.98 7.75 15.49
CA MET A 242 -26.32 6.47 15.80
C MET A 242 -27.10 5.19 15.42
N ALA A 243 -28.26 5.32 14.76
CA ALA A 243 -29.10 4.19 14.37
C ALA A 243 -28.57 3.41 13.13
N GLY A 244 -27.47 3.87 12.52
CA GLY A 244 -26.80 3.17 11.41
C GLY A 244 -27.06 3.75 10.01
N LYS A 245 -27.72 4.91 9.89
CA LYS A 245 -28.01 5.58 8.61
C LYS A 245 -26.74 5.78 7.76
N SER A 246 -25.72 6.47 8.30
CA SER A 246 -24.45 6.73 7.61
C SER A 246 -23.71 5.43 7.23
N THR A 247 -23.83 4.39 8.05
CA THR A 247 -23.24 3.07 7.75
C THR A 247 -23.95 2.42 6.57
N PHE A 248 -25.28 2.50 6.50
CA PHE A 248 -26.05 2.01 5.37
C PHE A 248 -25.72 2.75 4.06
N LEU A 249 -25.63 4.08 4.10
CA LEU A 249 -25.22 4.89 2.94
C LEU A 249 -23.86 4.42 2.41
N ARG A 250 -22.83 4.42 3.28
CA ARG A 250 -21.47 4.01 2.92
C ARG A 250 -21.40 2.56 2.43
N GLN A 251 -22.20 1.67 3.02
CA GLN A 251 -22.32 0.28 2.58
C GLN A 251 -22.73 0.18 1.11
N VAL A 252 -23.79 0.89 0.70
CA VAL A 252 -24.27 0.83 -0.70
C VAL A 252 -23.20 1.35 -1.65
N ALA A 253 -22.56 2.49 -1.34
CA ALA A 253 -21.49 3.04 -2.15
C ALA A 253 -20.29 2.08 -2.29
N LEU A 254 -19.87 1.44 -1.19
CA LEU A 254 -18.76 0.48 -1.20
C LEU A 254 -19.11 -0.77 -2.01
N ILE A 255 -20.34 -1.29 -1.91
CA ILE A 255 -20.79 -2.44 -2.72
C ILE A 255 -20.76 -2.10 -4.22
N VAL A 256 -21.23 -0.90 -4.60
CA VAL A 256 -21.17 -0.41 -5.98
C VAL A 256 -19.72 -0.31 -6.46
N LEU A 257 -18.85 0.32 -5.67
CA LEU A 257 -17.43 0.47 -5.99
C LEU A 257 -16.76 -0.88 -6.17
N MET A 258 -16.92 -1.80 -5.21
CA MET A 258 -16.36 -3.15 -5.26
C MET A 258 -16.85 -3.92 -6.49
N GLY A 259 -18.13 -3.84 -6.82
CA GLY A 259 -18.67 -4.48 -8.01
C GLY A 259 -18.07 -3.94 -9.31
N GLN A 260 -17.89 -2.61 -9.41
CA GLN A 260 -17.35 -1.97 -10.62
C GLN A 260 -15.84 -2.11 -10.78
N ILE A 261 -15.07 -2.39 -9.72
CA ILE A 261 -13.64 -2.77 -9.84
C ILE A 261 -13.44 -4.26 -10.20
N GLY A 262 -14.52 -5.05 -10.28
CA GLY A 262 -14.50 -6.47 -10.62
C GLY A 262 -14.41 -7.42 -9.42
N SER A 263 -14.60 -6.94 -8.20
CA SER A 263 -14.66 -7.76 -6.99
C SER A 263 -16.02 -8.43 -6.81
N PHE A 264 -16.04 -9.52 -6.04
CA PHE A 264 -17.24 -9.98 -5.36
C PHE A 264 -17.64 -8.97 -4.28
N VAL A 265 -18.93 -8.94 -3.91
CA VAL A 265 -19.47 -7.94 -2.99
C VAL A 265 -20.05 -8.54 -1.71
N PRO A 266 -20.03 -7.81 -0.58
CA PRO A 266 -20.56 -8.25 0.71
C PRO A 266 -22.10 -8.23 0.74
N ALA A 267 -22.74 -9.08 -0.06
CA ALA A 267 -24.19 -9.20 -0.15
C ALA A 267 -24.58 -10.67 -0.38
N GLU A 268 -25.86 -11.03 -0.24
CA GLU A 268 -26.38 -12.33 -0.68
C GLU A 268 -26.56 -12.36 -2.20
N SER A 269 -27.04 -11.24 -2.76
CA SER A 269 -27.10 -11.03 -4.21
C SER A 269 -26.99 -9.54 -4.53
N ALA A 270 -26.45 -9.21 -5.71
CA ALA A 270 -26.36 -7.83 -6.16
C ALA A 270 -26.49 -7.71 -7.68
N LYS A 271 -27.35 -6.79 -8.13
CA LYS A 271 -27.45 -6.32 -9.51
C LYS A 271 -27.15 -4.82 -9.51
N ILE A 272 -26.11 -4.40 -10.21
CA ILE A 272 -25.57 -3.04 -10.12
C ILE A 272 -25.53 -2.44 -11.52
N GLY A 273 -26.40 -1.46 -11.75
CA GLY A 273 -26.39 -0.61 -12.91
C GLY A 273 -25.23 0.37 -12.86
N ILE A 274 -24.46 0.47 -13.94
CA ILE A 274 -23.22 1.26 -13.97
C ILE A 274 -23.44 2.67 -13.44
N VAL A 275 -22.64 3.02 -12.43
CA VAL A 275 -22.52 4.35 -11.84
C VAL A 275 -21.27 5.01 -12.42
N ASP A 276 -21.40 6.24 -12.91
CA ASP A 276 -20.27 7.01 -13.45
C ASP A 276 -19.46 7.71 -12.35
N ARG A 277 -20.15 8.21 -11.31
CA ARG A 277 -19.55 8.91 -10.17
C ARG A 277 -20.33 8.61 -8.89
N ILE A 278 -19.59 8.46 -7.79
CA ILE A 278 -20.15 8.38 -6.44
C ILE A 278 -19.83 9.69 -5.72
N PHE A 279 -20.86 10.41 -5.32
CA PHE A 279 -20.74 11.64 -4.55
C PHE A 279 -21.14 11.38 -3.10
N THR A 280 -20.39 11.94 -2.16
CA THR A 280 -20.65 11.74 -0.74
C THR A 280 -20.55 13.05 0.00
N ARG A 281 -21.64 13.40 0.69
CA ARG A 281 -21.66 14.43 1.74
C ARG A 281 -22.06 13.72 3.03
N VAL A 282 -21.08 13.09 3.68
CA VAL A 282 -21.28 12.25 4.88
C VAL A 282 -20.46 12.78 6.05
N GLY A 283 -20.93 13.90 6.63
CA GLY A 283 -20.30 14.61 7.75
C GLY A 283 -18.94 15.24 7.42
N ALA A 284 -18.69 16.46 7.91
CA ALA A 284 -17.35 17.03 7.89
C ALA A 284 -16.61 16.63 9.17
N ALA A 285 -15.31 16.29 9.07
CA ALA A 285 -14.42 16.51 10.19
C ALA A 285 -14.16 18.02 10.27
N ASP A 286 -14.18 18.60 11.46
CA ASP A 286 -13.99 20.04 11.66
C ASP A 286 -12.68 20.50 11.01
N ASP A 287 -12.77 21.42 10.04
CA ASP A 287 -11.61 22.18 9.59
C ASP A 287 -11.61 23.54 10.31
N LEU A 288 -11.31 23.49 11.60
CA LEU A 288 -11.09 24.67 12.45
C LEU A 288 -9.90 25.52 11.97
N SER A 289 -9.07 25.02 11.06
CA SER A 289 -7.83 25.68 10.64
C SER A 289 -8.03 26.70 9.50
N ALA A 290 -9.12 26.62 8.74
CA ALA A 290 -9.37 27.45 7.56
C ALA A 290 -10.23 28.71 7.80
N GLY A 291 -10.79 28.91 9.00
CA GLY A 291 -11.61 30.08 9.33
C GLY A 291 -12.95 30.19 8.56
N GLN A 292 -13.39 29.12 7.92
CA GLN A 292 -14.65 29.07 7.17
C GLN A 292 -15.77 28.48 8.04
N SER A 293 -17.00 29.01 7.90
CA SER A 293 -18.18 28.43 8.58
C SER A 293 -18.42 27.00 8.08
N THR A 294 -18.68 26.07 8.99
CA THR A 294 -18.99 24.67 8.69
C THR A 294 -20.15 24.55 7.70
N PHE A 295 -21.15 25.43 7.84
CA PHE A 295 -22.27 25.51 6.92
C PHE A 295 -21.88 25.99 5.51
N MET A 296 -20.95 26.95 5.39
CA MET A 296 -20.48 27.42 4.08
C MET A 296 -19.71 26.33 3.33
N VAL A 297 -18.85 25.59 4.04
CA VAL A 297 -18.12 24.45 3.48
C VAL A 297 -19.10 23.38 3.01
N GLU A 298 -20.08 23.04 3.86
CA GLU A 298 -21.15 22.10 3.53
C GLU A 298 -21.93 22.49 2.27
N MET A 299 -22.32 23.76 2.15
CA MET A 299 -23.04 24.25 0.97
C MET A 299 -22.15 24.29 -0.28
N SER A 300 -20.87 24.63 -0.15
CA SER A 300 -19.92 24.60 -1.28
C SER A 300 -19.68 23.18 -1.79
N GLU A 301 -19.53 22.21 -0.89
CA GLU A 301 -19.42 20.79 -1.25
C GLU A 301 -20.69 20.30 -1.94
N THR A 302 -21.86 20.61 -1.39
CA THR A 302 -23.14 20.23 -1.96
C THR A 302 -23.32 20.83 -3.36
N SER A 303 -22.98 22.11 -3.54
CA SER A 303 -23.02 22.76 -4.86
C SER A 303 -22.13 22.05 -5.88
N LYS A 304 -20.89 21.72 -5.52
CA LYS A 304 -19.96 20.96 -6.40
C LYS A 304 -20.51 19.59 -6.79
N ILE A 305 -21.21 18.91 -5.86
CA ILE A 305 -21.88 17.63 -6.14
C ILE A 305 -22.95 17.84 -7.22
N LEU A 306 -23.82 18.84 -7.06
CA LEU A 306 -24.90 19.12 -8.02
C LEU A 306 -24.35 19.49 -9.40
N ASP A 307 -23.32 20.33 -9.46
CA ASP A 307 -22.71 20.78 -10.73
C ASP A 307 -22.01 19.64 -11.51
N SER A 308 -21.54 18.61 -10.80
CA SER A 308 -20.74 17.53 -11.38
C SER A 308 -21.51 16.22 -11.58
N ALA A 309 -22.65 16.07 -10.90
CA ALA A 309 -23.45 14.87 -10.97
C ALA A 309 -24.15 14.73 -12.32
N THR A 310 -24.37 13.50 -12.72
CA THR A 310 -25.19 13.15 -13.89
C THR A 310 -26.35 12.28 -13.45
N SER A 311 -27.29 12.01 -14.35
CA SER A 311 -28.37 11.05 -14.11
C SER A 311 -27.86 9.64 -13.81
N ARG A 312 -26.61 9.30 -14.17
CA ARG A 312 -25.98 8.01 -13.85
C ARG A 312 -25.24 8.01 -12.53
N SER A 313 -25.14 9.13 -11.83
CA SER A 313 -24.38 9.21 -10.58
C SER A 313 -25.15 8.59 -9.41
N LEU A 314 -24.41 8.20 -8.37
CA LEU A 314 -24.93 7.81 -7.07
C LEU A 314 -24.55 8.88 -6.05
N ILE A 315 -25.54 9.51 -5.43
CA ILE A 315 -25.35 10.61 -4.49
C ILE A 315 -25.74 10.15 -3.09
N LEU A 316 -24.85 10.37 -2.12
CA LEU A 316 -25.08 10.10 -0.70
C LEU A 316 -25.09 11.43 0.04
N LEU A 317 -26.24 11.82 0.57
CA LEU A 317 -26.41 13.00 1.41
C LEU A 317 -26.76 12.58 2.82
N ASP A 318 -25.98 12.99 3.81
CA ASP A 318 -26.20 12.66 5.22
C ASP A 318 -26.31 13.93 6.05
N GLU A 319 -27.50 14.17 6.59
CA GLU A 319 -27.83 15.26 7.51
C GLU A 319 -27.50 16.68 6.98
N VAL A 320 -27.70 16.90 5.68
CA VAL A 320 -27.54 18.22 5.06
C VAL A 320 -28.53 19.23 5.63
N GLY A 321 -28.07 20.45 5.89
CA GLY A 321 -28.85 21.56 6.45
C GLY A 321 -28.75 21.73 7.97
N ARG A 322 -27.99 20.86 8.66
CA ARG A 322 -27.89 20.87 10.13
C ARG A 322 -27.15 22.09 10.71
N GLY A 323 -26.30 22.76 9.92
CA GLY A 323 -25.48 23.90 10.36
C GLY A 323 -26.22 25.25 10.47
N THR A 324 -27.54 25.29 10.26
CA THR A 324 -28.33 26.53 10.24
C THR A 324 -29.67 26.37 11.00
N SER A 325 -30.54 27.39 10.97
CA SER A 325 -31.87 27.34 11.58
C SER A 325 -32.69 26.15 11.05
N THR A 326 -33.55 25.57 11.89
CA THR A 326 -34.30 24.35 11.53
C THR A 326 -35.11 24.52 10.25
N TYR A 327 -35.78 25.67 10.08
CA TYR A 327 -36.61 25.93 8.91
C TYR A 327 -35.78 26.22 7.65
N ASP A 328 -34.65 26.93 7.79
CA ASP A 328 -33.76 27.19 6.65
C ASP A 328 -33.09 25.89 6.20
N GLY A 329 -32.62 25.07 7.14
CA GLY A 329 -32.00 23.77 6.89
C GLY A 329 -32.98 22.79 6.22
N LEU A 330 -34.22 22.72 6.72
CA LEU A 330 -35.30 21.96 6.10
C LEU A 330 -35.57 22.45 4.68
N SER A 331 -35.68 23.77 4.47
CA SER A 331 -35.97 24.36 3.16
C SER A 331 -34.87 24.04 2.14
N ILE A 332 -33.61 24.07 2.56
CA ILE A 332 -32.47 23.67 1.74
C ILE A 332 -32.52 22.18 1.42
N ALA A 333 -32.69 21.32 2.42
CA ALA A 333 -32.76 19.87 2.22
C ALA A 333 -33.91 19.48 1.27
N TRP A 334 -35.06 20.16 1.39
CA TRP A 334 -36.21 19.98 0.52
C TRP A 334 -35.90 20.38 -0.91
N ALA A 335 -35.37 21.60 -1.12
CA ALA A 335 -35.01 22.09 -2.44
C ALA A 335 -33.94 21.20 -3.12
N LEU A 336 -32.98 20.69 -2.35
CA LEU A 336 -31.97 19.75 -2.83
C LEU A 336 -32.60 18.43 -3.31
N ALA A 337 -33.51 17.86 -2.51
CA ALA A 337 -34.18 16.62 -2.89
C ALA A 337 -35.00 16.79 -4.18
N GLU A 338 -35.71 17.91 -4.33
CA GLU A 338 -36.47 18.22 -5.55
C GLU A 338 -35.54 18.41 -6.76
N TYR A 339 -34.48 19.21 -6.62
CA TYR A 339 -33.51 19.47 -7.68
C TYR A 339 -32.86 18.18 -8.18
N ILE A 340 -32.44 17.30 -7.27
CA ILE A 340 -31.77 16.04 -7.62
C ILE A 340 -32.73 15.05 -8.29
N LEU A 341 -33.99 15.02 -7.84
CA LEU A 341 -35.00 14.09 -8.33
C LEU A 341 -35.51 14.43 -9.73
N ASP A 342 -35.55 15.72 -10.07
CA ASP A 342 -36.07 16.21 -11.35
C ASP A 342 -35.28 15.63 -12.53
N ARG A 343 -35.95 14.84 -13.38
CA ARG A 343 -35.36 14.19 -14.55
C ARG A 343 -34.92 15.18 -15.63
N GLY A 344 -35.55 16.36 -15.68
CA GLY A 344 -35.18 17.44 -16.61
C GLY A 344 -33.94 18.21 -16.16
N ILE A 345 -33.55 18.06 -14.89
CA ILE A 345 -32.37 18.72 -14.31
C ILE A 345 -31.25 17.70 -14.07
N LEU A 346 -31.46 16.72 -13.19
CA LEU A 346 -30.45 15.76 -12.77
C LEU A 346 -30.93 14.31 -12.82
N GLY A 347 -32.00 13.97 -12.10
CA GLY A 347 -32.60 12.63 -12.10
C GLY A 347 -31.67 11.52 -11.60
N ALA A 348 -30.78 11.82 -10.66
CA ALA A 348 -29.75 10.89 -10.16
C ALA A 348 -30.29 9.96 -9.06
N ARG A 349 -29.58 8.83 -8.87
CA ARG A 349 -29.83 7.90 -7.77
C ARG A 349 -29.28 8.48 -6.48
N THR A 350 -30.12 8.57 -5.45
CA THR A 350 -29.78 9.30 -4.23
C THR A 350 -30.19 8.53 -2.97
N LEU A 351 -29.27 8.43 -2.03
CA LEU A 351 -29.54 8.05 -0.65
C LEU A 351 -29.48 9.32 0.20
N PHE A 352 -30.62 9.75 0.71
CA PHE A 352 -30.74 10.99 1.48
C PHE A 352 -31.10 10.65 2.93
N ALA A 353 -30.10 10.59 3.80
CA ALA A 353 -30.31 10.47 5.24
C ALA A 353 -30.58 11.84 5.86
N THR A 354 -31.66 11.95 6.63
CA THR A 354 -32.06 13.21 7.28
C THR A 354 -32.65 13.00 8.66
N HIS A 355 -32.56 14.04 9.48
CA HIS A 355 -33.24 14.14 10.77
C HIS A 355 -34.55 14.93 10.67
N TYR A 356 -34.83 15.58 9.54
CA TYR A 356 -36.07 16.31 9.31
C TYR A 356 -37.21 15.34 8.97
N HIS A 357 -38.15 15.13 9.89
CA HIS A 357 -39.28 14.23 9.68
C HIS A 357 -40.30 14.79 8.68
N GLU A 358 -40.36 16.11 8.53
CA GLU A 358 -41.21 16.85 7.60
C GLU A 358 -40.94 16.43 6.15
N MET A 359 -39.67 16.10 5.81
CA MET A 359 -39.26 15.61 4.50
C MET A 359 -40.03 14.34 4.08
N THR A 360 -40.51 13.52 5.01
CA THR A 360 -41.23 12.28 4.68
C THR A 360 -42.54 12.52 3.92
N GLN A 361 -43.07 13.74 3.93
CA GLN A 361 -44.25 14.13 3.16
C GLN A 361 -43.96 14.21 1.65
N LEU A 362 -42.70 14.26 1.25
CA LEU A 362 -42.31 14.27 -0.16
C LEU A 362 -42.70 12.98 -0.90
N GLU A 363 -42.71 11.84 -0.20
CA GLU A 363 -43.30 10.61 -0.75
C GLU A 363 -44.80 10.79 -0.91
N GLY A 364 -45.27 10.67 -2.15
CA GLY A 364 -46.65 10.95 -2.55
C GLY A 364 -46.86 12.33 -3.17
N GLN A 365 -45.95 13.29 -2.93
CA GLN A 365 -45.94 14.60 -3.60
C GLN A 365 -45.01 14.65 -4.82
N ARG A 366 -43.97 13.81 -4.83
CA ARG A 366 -42.97 13.73 -5.89
C ARG A 366 -42.75 12.27 -6.30
N GLU A 367 -42.79 12.01 -7.61
CA GLU A 367 -42.52 10.68 -8.16
C GLU A 367 -41.05 10.32 -7.98
N GLY A 368 -40.77 9.09 -7.53
CA GLY A 368 -39.40 8.58 -7.39
C GLY A 368 -38.80 8.70 -5.99
N ILE A 369 -39.49 9.33 -5.04
CA ILE A 369 -39.10 9.36 -3.62
C ILE A 369 -39.76 8.20 -2.89
N LYS A 370 -38.96 7.51 -2.07
CA LYS A 370 -39.42 6.46 -1.17
C LYS A 370 -38.90 6.64 0.24
N ASN A 371 -39.78 6.49 1.22
CA ASN A 371 -39.40 6.63 2.61
C ASN A 371 -38.86 5.31 3.16
N TYR A 372 -37.75 5.43 3.89
CA TYR A 372 -37.16 4.37 4.66
C TYR A 372 -36.88 4.85 6.08
N THR A 373 -36.96 3.94 7.03
CA THR A 373 -36.64 4.22 8.43
C THR A 373 -35.81 3.10 9.05
N VAL A 374 -35.06 3.45 10.10
CA VAL A 374 -34.38 2.44 10.90
C VAL A 374 -35.40 1.78 11.83
N LEU A 375 -35.48 0.46 11.80
CA LEU A 375 -36.32 -0.30 12.71
C LEU A 375 -35.84 -0.14 14.16
N VAL A 376 -36.74 0.38 14.98
CA VAL A 376 -36.56 0.58 16.42
C VAL A 376 -37.45 -0.42 17.16
N LYS A 377 -36.90 -1.06 18.20
CA LYS A 377 -37.68 -1.92 19.11
C LYS A 377 -37.62 -1.36 20.52
N GLU A 378 -38.76 -0.99 21.06
CA GLU A 378 -38.89 -0.59 22.46
C GLU A 378 -38.90 -1.85 23.35
N LYS A 379 -38.09 -1.83 24.41
CA LYS A 379 -38.07 -2.86 25.44
C LYS A 379 -38.20 -2.20 26.82
N GLY A 380 -39.44 -1.95 27.23
CA GLY A 380 -39.72 -1.23 28.47
C GLY A 380 -39.37 0.25 28.33
N GLN A 381 -38.41 0.74 29.13
CA GLN A 381 -37.89 2.11 29.02
C GLN A 381 -36.69 2.23 28.08
N ASP A 382 -36.11 1.10 27.63
CA ASP A 382 -34.94 1.10 26.75
C ASP A 382 -35.35 1.03 25.27
N VAL A 383 -34.64 1.80 24.45
CA VAL A 383 -34.79 1.80 22.98
C VAL A 383 -33.65 1.00 22.36
N LEU A 384 -33.97 -0.11 21.69
CA LEU A 384 -33.01 -0.94 20.99
C LEU A 384 -33.02 -0.63 19.49
N PHE A 385 -31.88 -0.16 18.96
CA PHE A 385 -31.70 0.04 17.53
C PHE A 385 -31.30 -1.27 16.84
N LEU A 386 -32.20 -1.81 16.02
CA LEU A 386 -31.96 -3.06 15.29
C LEU A 386 -31.07 -2.87 14.06
N ARG A 387 -30.74 -1.61 13.69
CA ARG A 387 -29.89 -1.26 12.52
C ARG A 387 -30.39 -1.86 11.19
N LYS A 388 -31.66 -2.27 11.13
CA LYS A 388 -32.35 -2.74 9.93
C LYS A 388 -33.10 -1.56 9.32
N ILE A 389 -32.84 -1.27 8.05
CA ILE A 389 -33.53 -0.27 7.24
C ILE A 389 -34.75 -0.94 6.62
N ILE A 390 -35.92 -0.36 6.81
CA ILE A 390 -37.20 -0.85 6.29
C ILE A 390 -37.94 0.27 5.57
N GLU A 391 -38.74 -0.08 4.56
CA GLU A 391 -39.60 0.88 3.87
C GLU A 391 -40.69 1.39 4.84
N GLY A 392 -40.97 2.68 4.79
CA GLY A 392 -41.95 3.34 5.65
C GLY A 392 -41.41 4.59 6.35
N LYS A 393 -42.30 5.21 7.11
CA LYS A 393 -42.02 6.39 7.95
C LYS A 393 -41.84 5.92 9.39
N ALA A 394 -41.01 6.62 10.17
CA ALA A 394 -40.95 6.39 11.60
C ALA A 394 -42.30 6.74 12.26
N ASP A 395 -42.82 5.90 13.14
CA ASP A 395 -44.09 6.13 13.84
C ASP A 395 -44.00 7.33 14.82
N ARG A 396 -42.80 7.62 15.36
CA ARG A 396 -42.51 8.72 16.30
C ARG A 396 -41.05 9.18 16.18
N SER A 397 -40.76 10.40 16.64
CA SER A 397 -39.40 10.87 16.90
C SER A 397 -38.93 10.33 18.27
N TYR A 398 -37.71 9.81 18.33
CA TYR A 398 -37.09 9.23 19.54
C TYR A 398 -35.97 10.12 20.10
N GLY A 399 -36.06 11.43 19.83
CA GLY A 399 -35.09 12.45 20.22
C GLY A 399 -35.21 12.91 21.66
#